data_AF-A0A7D4ATJ8-F1
#
_entry.id   AF-A0A7D4ATJ8-F1
#
_cell.length_a   1.000
_cell.length_b   1.000
_cell.length_c   1.000
_cell.angle_alpha   90.00
_cell.angle_beta   90.00
_cell.angle_gamma   90.00
#
_symmetry.space_group_name_H-M   'P 1'
#
loop_
_entity.id
_entity.type
_entity.pdbx_description
1 polymer ?
#
loop_
_entity_poly.entity_id
_entity_poly.type
_entity_poly.pdbx_seq_one_letter_code
_entity_poly.pdbx_strand_id
1 'polypeptide(L)'
;MRAIFLLLASLGLAACGEQATTTTTEKARPAPALMPATPAAQPTLAAVPLGAHFLQTMRVGSTALRFDPASNVQVDTIQGRFLQITAPDSLPRLLFRTSRRDTVWTELLLEMPDNLNQGGDITQSTITFSLDNLDQQGQPELFVTVSQSDVGGNAGREDWRWINIIDLTHKPLLLLSAGTAAESEAYPQYAAMHGSPIEAGEGVSGCSRRISLRRHEVLIGPIKTKGDTPECPLTALAPGRYRYQSGRLAWVGK
;
A
#
# COMPACT_ATOMS: atom_id res chain seq x y z
N MET A 1 -73.38 -44.22 36.07
CA MET A 1 -73.82 -43.34 37.18
C MET A 1 -73.59 -41.92 36.71
N ARG A 2 -74.65 -41.16 36.36
CA ARG A 2 -75.35 -40.16 37.23
C ARG A 2 -74.36 -39.18 37.90
N ALA A 3 -74.55 -37.87 37.99
CA ALA A 3 -75.48 -36.85 37.50
C ALA A 3 -75.02 -35.53 38.20
N ILE A 4 -74.96 -34.39 37.50
CA ILE A 4 -75.70 -33.13 37.79
C ILE A 4 -75.22 -32.27 38.99
N PHE A 5 -74.86 -31.00 38.72
CA PHE A 5 -75.42 -29.74 39.27
C PHE A 5 -74.60 -28.55 38.70
N LEU A 6 -75.07 -27.72 37.76
CA LEU A 6 -76.05 -26.60 37.75
C LEU A 6 -75.67 -25.31 38.53
N LEU A 7 -75.45 -24.25 37.73
CA LEU A 7 -75.72 -22.80 37.84
C LEU A 7 -75.46 -22.01 39.14
N LEU A 8 -74.78 -20.85 39.00
CA LEU A 8 -75.39 -19.52 39.23
C LEU A 8 -74.56 -18.38 38.62
N ALA A 9 -75.28 -17.38 38.11
CA ALA A 9 -74.81 -16.22 37.38
C ALA A 9 -74.43 -15.03 38.29
N SER A 10 -73.65 -14.08 37.77
CA SER A 10 -73.88 -12.64 38.01
C SER A 10 -73.06 -11.79 37.04
N LEU A 11 -73.71 -10.70 36.62
CA LEU A 11 -73.33 -9.76 35.58
C LEU A 11 -72.22 -8.79 36.02
N GLY A 12 -71.46 -8.29 35.05
CA GLY A 12 -70.64 -7.09 35.18
C GLY A 12 -70.22 -6.57 33.80
N LEU A 13 -71.11 -5.80 33.16
CA LEU A 13 -70.83 -5.00 31.97
C LEU A 13 -69.71 -3.99 32.28
N ALA A 14 -68.62 -4.00 31.51
CA ALA A 14 -67.74 -2.85 31.37
C ALA A 14 -67.35 -2.72 29.89
N ALA A 15 -67.50 -1.50 29.39
CA ALA A 15 -67.61 -1.15 27.99
C ALA A 15 -66.31 -1.35 27.18
N CYS A 16 -66.48 -1.74 25.91
CA CYS A 16 -65.47 -1.60 24.87
C CYS A 16 -65.08 -0.13 24.71
N GLY A 17 -63.82 0.19 24.99
CA GLY A 17 -63.15 1.41 24.57
C GLY A 17 -62.11 1.05 23.50
N GLU A 18 -62.48 1.28 22.24
CA GLU A 18 -61.64 1.13 21.06
C GLU A 18 -60.61 2.27 21.05
N GLN A 19 -59.37 1.99 21.44
CA GLN A 19 -58.28 2.96 21.35
C GLN A 19 -57.65 2.88 19.96
N ALA A 20 -58.00 3.86 19.12
CA ALA A 20 -57.33 4.18 17.88
C ALA A 20 -55.86 4.54 18.16
N THR A 21 -54.94 3.71 17.68
CA THR A 21 -53.51 3.99 17.68
C THR A 21 -53.24 5.03 16.60
N THR A 22 -53.02 6.27 17.01
CA THR A 22 -52.57 7.36 16.14
C THR A 22 -51.10 7.12 15.81
N THR A 23 -50.83 6.72 14.55
CA THR A 23 -49.47 6.66 14.01
C THR A 23 -48.99 8.08 13.73
N THR A 24 -48.22 8.65 14.65
CA THR A 24 -47.51 9.91 14.43
C THR A 24 -46.45 9.70 13.35
N THR A 25 -46.67 10.25 12.16
CA THR A 25 -45.64 10.33 11.11
C THR A 25 -44.59 11.34 11.55
N GLU A 26 -43.53 10.85 12.19
CA GLU A 26 -42.34 11.64 12.48
C GLU A 26 -41.64 12.00 11.16
N LYS A 27 -41.73 13.28 10.79
CA LYS A 27 -41.09 13.86 9.61
C LYS A 27 -39.57 13.69 9.76
N ALA A 28 -39.01 12.74 9.02
CA ALA A 28 -37.58 12.44 9.01
C ALA A 28 -36.77 13.73 8.87
N ARG A 29 -35.94 14.00 9.88
CA ARG A 29 -34.96 15.07 9.86
C ARG A 29 -33.98 14.79 8.71
N PRO A 30 -33.69 15.75 7.82
CA PRO A 30 -32.70 15.53 6.78
C PRO A 30 -31.38 15.16 7.44
N ALA A 31 -30.84 14.00 7.07
CA ALA A 31 -29.53 13.57 7.51
C ALA A 31 -28.51 14.66 7.16
N PRO A 32 -27.55 14.98 8.04
CA PRO A 32 -26.46 15.88 7.68
C PRO A 32 -25.78 15.32 6.44
N ALA A 33 -25.64 16.15 5.41
CA ALA A 33 -24.90 15.80 4.21
C ALA A 33 -23.52 15.30 4.65
N LEU A 34 -23.19 14.05 4.31
CA LEU A 34 -21.85 13.51 4.40
C LEU A 34 -20.97 14.40 3.52
N MET A 35 -20.25 15.33 4.14
CA MET A 35 -19.22 16.09 3.45
C MET A 35 -18.17 15.10 2.96
N PRO A 36 -17.58 15.30 1.76
CA PRO A 36 -16.40 14.56 1.36
C PRO A 36 -15.37 14.68 2.48
N ALA A 37 -14.79 13.55 2.87
CA ALA A 37 -13.75 13.51 3.90
C ALA A 37 -12.72 14.59 3.56
N THR A 38 -12.53 15.55 4.46
CA THR A 38 -11.41 16.49 4.39
C THR A 38 -10.16 15.65 4.15
N PRO A 39 -9.36 15.92 3.10
CA PRO A 39 -8.11 15.21 2.91
C PRO A 39 -7.33 15.34 4.21
N ALA A 40 -7.06 14.20 4.85
CA ALA A 40 -6.24 14.20 6.06
C ALA A 40 -4.97 14.95 5.72
N ALA A 41 -4.66 16.01 6.48
CA ALA A 41 -3.45 16.79 6.29
C ALA A 41 -2.27 15.81 6.31
N GLN A 42 -1.66 15.62 5.14
CA GLN A 42 -0.56 14.67 5.00
C GLN A 42 0.62 15.21 5.81
N PRO A 43 1.17 14.45 6.77
CA PRO A 43 2.36 14.88 7.48
C PRO A 43 3.50 15.03 6.48
N THR A 44 4.19 16.17 6.52
CA THR A 44 5.42 16.44 5.78
C THR A 44 6.40 15.29 5.97
N LEU A 45 6.62 14.51 4.91
CA LEU A 45 7.59 13.42 4.88
C LEU A 45 8.98 13.98 5.22
N ALA A 46 9.54 13.51 6.33
CA ALA A 46 10.93 13.73 6.66
C ALA A 46 11.79 13.30 5.47
N ALA A 47 12.73 14.16 5.08
CA ALA A 47 13.66 13.90 3.99
C ALA A 47 14.40 12.57 4.26
N VAL A 48 14.04 11.51 3.53
CA VAL A 48 14.79 10.25 3.55
C VAL A 48 16.22 10.59 3.13
N PRO A 49 17.23 10.35 3.99
CA PRO A 49 18.56 10.81 3.72
C PRO A 49 19.10 10.11 2.48
N LEU A 50 19.50 10.92 1.50
CA LEU A 50 20.51 10.53 0.53
C LEU A 50 21.79 10.18 1.31
N GLY A 51 21.94 8.92 1.70
CA GLY A 51 23.04 8.48 2.53
C GLY A 51 23.08 6.97 2.61
N ALA A 52 24.16 6.39 2.08
CA ALA A 52 24.34 4.96 2.15
C ALA A 52 24.48 4.50 3.59
N HIS A 53 23.67 3.52 3.98
CA HIS A 53 23.69 2.96 5.33
C HIS A 53 23.29 1.49 5.29
N PHE A 54 23.63 0.74 6.34
CA PHE A 54 23.30 -0.67 6.37
C PHE A 54 21.80 -0.87 6.50
N LEU A 55 21.22 -1.59 5.55
CA LEU A 55 19.82 -1.96 5.59
C LEU A 55 19.58 -2.84 6.83
N GLN A 56 18.43 -2.65 7.47
CA GLN A 56 18.00 -3.58 8.50
C GLN A 56 17.73 -4.95 7.87
N THR A 57 18.13 -6.01 8.57
CA THR A 57 18.01 -7.37 8.08
C THR A 57 17.59 -8.31 9.18
N MET A 58 16.77 -9.30 8.84
CA MET A 58 16.41 -10.38 9.76
C MET A 58 16.90 -11.72 9.21
N ARG A 59 17.50 -12.55 10.07
CA ARG A 59 17.84 -13.92 9.69
C ARG A 59 16.61 -14.81 9.78
N VAL A 60 16.34 -15.55 8.70
CA VAL A 60 15.22 -16.48 8.59
C VAL A 60 15.77 -17.86 8.29
N GLY A 61 15.62 -18.77 9.25
CA GLY A 61 15.99 -20.17 9.06
C GLY A 61 15.00 -20.89 8.14
N SER A 62 15.45 -21.91 7.43
CA SER A 62 14.59 -22.72 6.54
C SER A 62 13.36 -23.31 7.23
N THR A 63 13.44 -23.62 8.53
CA THR A 63 12.30 -24.08 9.34
C THR A 63 11.20 -23.03 9.49
N ALA A 64 11.55 -21.74 9.54
CA ALA A 64 10.61 -20.63 9.62
C ALA A 64 9.96 -20.31 8.26
N LEU A 65 10.48 -20.88 7.17
CA LEU A 65 9.94 -20.78 5.81
C LEU A 65 9.07 -22.01 5.45
N ARG A 66 8.66 -22.80 6.44
CA ARG A 66 7.76 -23.94 6.19
C ARG A 66 6.42 -23.41 5.69
N PHE A 67 6.15 -23.73 4.44
CA PHE A 67 4.91 -23.39 3.78
C PHE A 67 3.77 -24.23 4.35
N ASP A 68 2.72 -23.55 4.81
CA ASP A 68 1.43 -24.19 5.06
C ASP A 68 0.65 -24.18 3.74
N PRO A 69 0.37 -25.34 3.12
CA PRO A 69 -0.39 -25.40 1.87
C PRO A 69 -1.83 -24.91 2.00
N ALA A 70 -2.38 -24.78 3.21
CA ALA A 70 -3.67 -24.14 3.44
C ALA A 70 -3.57 -22.61 3.48
N SER A 71 -2.36 -22.04 3.52
CA SER A 71 -2.15 -20.60 3.48
C SER A 71 -2.15 -20.10 2.04
N ASN A 72 -2.78 -18.95 1.78
CA ASN A 72 -2.74 -18.25 0.49
C ASN A 72 -1.38 -17.55 0.24
N VAL A 73 -0.29 -18.06 0.83
CA VAL A 73 1.05 -17.50 0.69
C VAL A 73 1.67 -18.00 -0.60
N GLN A 74 2.20 -17.10 -1.41
CA GLN A 74 2.99 -17.43 -2.60
C GLN A 74 4.47 -17.27 -2.30
N VAL A 75 5.26 -18.23 -2.77
CA VAL A 75 6.71 -18.27 -2.55
C VAL A 75 7.41 -18.50 -3.87
N ASP A 76 8.13 -17.47 -4.34
CA ASP A 76 8.82 -17.49 -5.61
C ASP A 76 10.33 -17.46 -5.41
N THR A 77 11.02 -18.52 -5.81
CA THR A 77 12.49 -18.52 -5.84
C THR A 77 12.96 -17.89 -7.14
N ILE A 78 13.63 -16.76 -7.04
CA ILE A 78 14.03 -15.96 -8.21
C ILE A 78 15.56 -15.98 -8.32
N GLN A 79 16.05 -16.35 -9.52
CA GLN A 79 17.48 -16.47 -9.85
C GLN A 79 18.29 -17.40 -8.90
N GLY A 80 17.60 -18.23 -8.12
CA GLY A 80 18.17 -19.23 -7.20
C GLY A 80 18.78 -18.67 -5.92
N ARG A 81 18.80 -17.34 -5.73
CA ARG A 81 19.40 -16.67 -4.57
C ARG A 81 18.48 -15.66 -3.88
N PHE A 82 17.35 -15.36 -4.51
CA PHE A 82 16.31 -14.52 -3.95
C PHE A 82 15.06 -15.35 -3.74
N LEU A 83 14.32 -15.01 -2.71
CA LEU A 83 13.02 -15.57 -2.37
C LEU A 83 12.08 -14.41 -2.14
N GLN A 84 11.02 -14.35 -2.95
CA GLN A 84 9.91 -13.44 -2.71
C GLN A 84 8.80 -14.22 -2.02
N ILE A 85 8.26 -13.66 -0.94
CA ILE A 85 7.12 -14.21 -0.23
C ILE A 85 6.00 -13.17 -0.29
N THR A 86 4.89 -13.55 -0.89
CA THR A 86 3.68 -12.72 -0.97
C THR A 86 2.61 -13.39 -0.13
N ALA A 87 2.00 -12.68 0.81
CA ALA A 87 0.88 -13.20 1.59
C ALA A 87 -0.28 -12.19 1.57
N PRO A 88 -1.54 -12.66 1.71
CA PRO A 88 -2.68 -11.75 1.82
C PRO A 88 -2.46 -10.78 2.98
N ASP A 89 -2.93 -9.55 2.81
CA ASP A 89 -2.95 -8.54 3.87
C ASP A 89 -1.56 -8.26 4.47
N SER A 90 -0.50 -8.41 3.67
CA SER A 90 0.88 -8.11 4.08
C SER A 90 1.69 -7.59 2.91
N LEU A 91 2.68 -6.75 3.20
CA LEU A 91 3.64 -6.34 2.18
C LEU A 91 4.47 -7.55 1.74
N PRO A 92 4.78 -7.66 0.43
CA PRO A 92 5.65 -8.71 -0.05
C PRO A 92 7.03 -8.59 0.62
N ARG A 93 7.61 -9.74 0.95
CA ARG A 93 8.90 -9.85 1.63
C ARG A 93 9.95 -10.32 0.65
N LEU A 94 11.14 -9.74 0.73
CA LEU A 94 12.27 -10.12 -0.11
C LEU A 94 13.40 -10.67 0.76
N LEU A 95 13.76 -11.93 0.51
CA LEU A 95 14.86 -12.58 1.19
C LEU A 95 15.95 -12.92 0.18
N PHE A 96 17.19 -12.90 0.64
CA PHE A 96 18.33 -13.30 -0.15
C PHE A 96 19.24 -14.26 0.62
N ARG A 97 20.09 -14.96 -0.13
CA ARG A 97 21.18 -15.76 0.41
C ARG A 97 22.48 -15.48 -0.33
N THR A 98 23.59 -15.52 0.40
CA THR A 98 24.94 -15.28 -0.12
C THR A 98 25.39 -16.34 -1.12
N SER A 99 24.97 -17.60 -0.91
CA SER A 99 25.24 -18.73 -1.79
C SER A 99 23.99 -19.56 -2.01
N ARG A 100 23.88 -20.22 -3.17
CA ARG A 100 22.79 -21.16 -3.48
C ARG A 100 22.73 -22.38 -2.56
N ARG A 101 23.82 -22.66 -1.85
CA ARG A 101 23.91 -23.77 -0.88
C ARG A 101 23.57 -23.35 0.55
N ASP A 102 23.43 -22.04 0.80
CA ASP A 102 23.09 -21.56 2.13
C ASP A 102 21.64 -21.93 2.46
N THR A 103 21.45 -22.41 3.68
CA THR A 103 20.16 -22.76 4.27
C THR A 103 19.56 -21.64 5.11
N VAL A 104 20.35 -20.59 5.34
CA VAL A 104 19.95 -19.38 6.06
C VAL A 104 19.60 -18.31 5.04
N TRP A 105 18.37 -17.82 5.13
CA TRP A 105 17.90 -16.68 4.37
C TRP A 105 18.07 -15.41 5.20
N THR A 106 18.34 -14.30 4.53
CA THR A 106 18.38 -12.98 5.14
C THR A 106 17.27 -12.16 4.50
N GLU A 107 16.28 -11.80 5.29
CA GLU A 107 15.23 -10.88 4.89
C GLU A 107 15.75 -9.46 4.85
N LEU A 108 15.49 -8.78 3.74
CA LEU A 108 15.78 -7.37 3.53
C LEU A 108 14.57 -6.56 4.02
N LEU A 109 14.73 -5.81 5.11
CA LEU A 109 13.68 -4.93 5.59
C LEU A 109 13.77 -3.63 4.79
N LEU A 110 13.01 -3.58 3.69
CA LEU A 110 13.02 -2.45 2.75
C LEU A 110 12.55 -1.16 3.44
N GLU A 111 13.25 -0.07 3.19
CA GLU A 111 12.86 1.23 3.74
C GLU A 111 11.78 1.85 2.86
N MET A 112 10.67 2.18 3.50
CA MET A 112 9.48 2.81 2.93
C MET A 112 8.90 3.75 3.98
N PRO A 113 8.30 4.89 3.58
CA PRO A 113 7.68 5.77 4.55
C PRO A 113 6.45 5.13 5.20
N ASP A 114 6.21 5.51 6.46
CA ASP A 114 5.16 4.93 7.29
C ASP A 114 3.74 5.06 6.71
N ASN A 115 3.49 6.06 5.85
CA ASN A 115 2.19 6.26 5.22
C ASN A 115 1.84 5.18 4.18
N LEU A 116 2.82 4.47 3.62
CA LEU A 116 2.56 3.26 2.81
C LEU A 116 2.10 2.09 3.67
N ASN A 117 2.44 2.10 4.96
CA ASN A 117 2.10 1.04 5.90
C ASN A 117 0.80 1.29 6.67
N GLN A 118 0.12 2.45 6.53
CA GLN A 118 -0.86 2.91 7.53
C GLN A 118 -2.30 3.23 7.06
N GLY A 119 -2.67 3.07 5.78
CA GLY A 119 -3.98 3.61 5.34
C GLY A 119 -4.95 2.69 4.61
N GLY A 120 -4.46 1.65 3.94
CA GLY A 120 -5.17 1.07 2.80
C GLY A 120 -5.15 -0.44 2.71
N ASP A 121 -6.02 -0.97 1.85
CA ASP A 121 -6.00 -2.37 1.46
C ASP A 121 -4.68 -2.69 0.76
N ILE A 122 -3.74 -3.31 1.48
CA ILE A 122 -2.43 -3.71 0.96
C ILE A 122 -2.47 -4.97 0.07
N THR A 123 -3.66 -5.53 -0.20
CA THR A 123 -3.81 -6.75 -1.02
C THR A 123 -3.21 -6.64 -2.42
N GLN A 124 -3.08 -5.43 -2.97
CA GLN A 124 -2.48 -5.20 -4.30
C GLN A 124 -1.03 -4.71 -4.25
N SER A 125 -0.31 -5.04 -3.19
CA SER A 125 1.12 -4.73 -3.07
C SER A 125 1.97 -5.72 -3.88
N THR A 126 2.92 -5.21 -4.64
CA THR A 126 3.84 -6.00 -5.47
C THR A 126 5.28 -5.57 -5.24
N ILE A 127 6.18 -6.55 -5.26
CA ILE A 127 7.61 -6.32 -5.39
C ILE A 127 8.04 -6.81 -6.76
N THR A 128 8.78 -5.96 -7.45
CA THR A 128 9.57 -6.35 -8.62
C THR A 128 11.02 -6.00 -8.34
N PHE A 129 11.95 -6.75 -8.91
CA PHE A 129 13.35 -6.41 -8.79
C PHE A 129 14.15 -6.75 -10.04
N SER A 130 15.32 -6.12 -10.13
CA SER A 130 16.33 -6.44 -11.13
C SER A 130 17.72 -6.39 -10.48
N LEU A 131 18.68 -7.01 -11.14
CA LEU A 131 20.08 -6.97 -10.75
C LEU A 131 20.85 -6.23 -11.84
N ASP A 132 21.71 -5.31 -11.45
CA ASP A 132 22.69 -4.68 -12.34
C ASP A 132 23.99 -4.50 -11.55
N ASN A 133 25.13 -4.49 -12.22
CA ASN A 133 26.41 -4.29 -11.55
C ASN A 133 26.89 -2.86 -11.78
N LEU A 134 26.78 -2.00 -10.76
CA LEU A 134 27.04 -0.57 -10.82
C LEU A 134 28.50 -0.19 -10.62
N ASP A 135 29.31 -0.99 -9.95
CA ASP A 135 30.75 -0.74 -9.77
C ASP A 135 31.65 -1.58 -10.70
N GLN A 136 31.06 -2.49 -11.48
CA GLN A 136 31.75 -3.55 -12.24
C GLN A 136 32.61 -4.48 -11.37
N GLN A 137 32.41 -4.44 -10.06
CA GLN A 137 33.13 -5.22 -9.07
C GLN A 137 32.09 -6.01 -8.26
N GLY A 138 32.54 -6.91 -7.39
CA GLY A 138 31.64 -7.60 -6.45
C GLY A 138 30.39 -8.27 -7.04
N GLN A 139 29.29 -8.20 -6.28
CA GLN A 139 27.99 -8.75 -6.63
C GLN A 139 27.10 -7.65 -7.21
N PRO A 140 26.21 -7.97 -8.17
CA PRO A 140 25.30 -6.95 -8.71
C PRO A 140 24.38 -6.39 -7.62
N GLU A 141 24.17 -5.08 -7.67
CA GLU A 141 23.22 -4.36 -6.85
C GLU A 141 21.79 -4.80 -7.18
N LEU A 142 21.01 -4.86 -6.12
CA LEU A 142 19.60 -5.18 -6.17
C LEU A 142 18.79 -3.90 -6.30
N PHE A 143 18.05 -3.78 -7.40
CA PHE A 143 17.11 -2.71 -7.66
C PHE A 143 15.70 -3.22 -7.39
N VAL A 144 15.12 -2.83 -6.25
CA VAL A 144 13.78 -3.25 -5.84
C VAL A 144 12.80 -2.12 -6.08
N THR A 145 11.69 -2.41 -6.75
CA THR A 145 10.53 -1.53 -6.83
C THR A 145 9.39 -2.17 -6.06
N VAL A 146 8.92 -1.48 -5.03
CA VAL A 146 7.69 -1.80 -4.31
C VAL A 146 6.59 -0.93 -4.89
N SER A 147 5.50 -1.54 -5.33
CA SER A 147 4.30 -0.82 -5.78
C SER A 147 3.13 -1.24 -4.90
N GLN A 148 2.38 -0.27 -4.43
CA GLN A 148 1.16 -0.49 -3.66
C GLN A 148 0.04 0.22 -4.39
N SER A 149 -1.05 -0.49 -4.58
CA SER A 149 -2.30 0.06 -5.07
C SER A 149 -3.31 -0.12 -3.95
N ASP A 150 -3.83 0.99 -3.43
CA ASP A 150 -4.95 0.96 -2.50
C ASP A 150 -6.23 1.23 -3.28
N VAL A 151 -7.19 0.31 -3.19
CA VAL A 151 -8.54 0.58 -3.67
C VAL A 151 -9.26 1.27 -2.51
N GLY A 152 -9.34 2.60 -2.55
CA GLY A 152 -10.05 3.44 -1.58
C GLY A 152 -11.59 3.25 -1.62
N GLY A 153 -12.06 2.03 -1.82
CA GLY A 153 -13.45 1.67 -2.07
C GLY A 153 -13.95 2.12 -3.44
N ASN A 154 -15.24 2.46 -3.53
CA ASN A 154 -15.87 2.90 -4.78
C ASN A 154 -15.47 4.33 -5.19
N ALA A 155 -14.76 5.07 -4.33
CA ALA A 155 -14.43 6.47 -4.55
C ALA A 155 -13.21 6.68 -5.47
N GLY A 156 -12.31 5.69 -5.54
CA GLY A 156 -11.09 5.80 -6.32
C GLY A 156 -10.01 4.79 -5.95
N ARG A 157 -8.80 5.07 -6.41
CA ARG A 157 -7.59 4.29 -6.23
C ARG A 157 -6.42 5.21 -5.90
N GLU A 158 -5.50 4.75 -5.06
CA GLU A 158 -4.21 5.38 -4.85
C GLU A 158 -3.09 4.44 -5.26
N ASP A 159 -2.13 4.95 -6.04
CA ASP A 159 -0.97 4.22 -6.49
C ASP A 159 0.30 4.85 -5.94
N TRP A 160 1.06 4.05 -5.21
CA TRP A 160 2.32 4.42 -4.62
C TRP A 160 3.44 3.53 -5.15
N ARG A 161 4.59 4.14 -5.47
CA ARG A 161 5.79 3.40 -5.90
C ARG A 161 7.03 3.88 -5.20
N TRP A 162 7.78 2.94 -4.66
CA TRP A 162 9.01 3.17 -3.92
C TRP A 162 10.14 2.29 -4.46
N ILE A 163 11.36 2.83 -4.47
CA ILE A 163 12.54 2.13 -4.98
C ILE A 163 13.61 2.06 -3.91
N ASN A 164 14.19 0.88 -3.76
CA ASN A 164 15.38 0.62 -2.95
C ASN A 164 16.50 0.08 -3.84
N ILE A 165 17.69 0.69 -3.79
CA ILE A 165 18.91 0.21 -4.46
C ILE A 165 19.86 -0.28 -3.38
N ILE A 166 20.25 -1.56 -3.43
CA ILE A 166 20.96 -2.22 -2.34
C ILE A 166 22.21 -2.91 -2.88
N ASP A 167 23.38 -2.62 -2.30
CA ASP A 167 24.61 -3.39 -2.52
C ASP A 167 24.63 -4.62 -1.60
N LEU A 168 24.84 -5.79 -2.20
CA LEU A 168 24.85 -7.10 -1.55
C LEU A 168 26.25 -7.75 -1.52
N THR A 169 27.30 -7.02 -1.91
CA THR A 169 28.68 -7.51 -1.92
C THR A 169 29.16 -7.90 -0.52
N HIS A 170 28.72 -7.15 0.49
CA HIS A 170 29.01 -7.41 1.90
C HIS A 170 27.70 -7.51 2.71
N LYS A 171 27.66 -6.86 3.89
CA LYS A 171 26.39 -6.65 4.59
C LYS A 171 25.50 -5.74 3.74
N PRO A 172 24.20 -6.04 3.58
CA PRO A 172 23.29 -5.24 2.75
C PRO A 172 23.40 -3.75 3.07
N LEU A 173 23.80 -2.98 2.07
CA LEU A 173 24.00 -1.54 2.16
C LEU A 173 22.96 -0.87 1.26
N LEU A 174 22.03 -0.15 1.86
CA LEU A 174 21.05 0.65 1.12
C LEU A 174 21.76 1.86 0.53
N LEU A 175 21.81 1.96 -0.79
CA LEU A 175 22.43 3.05 -1.54
C LEU A 175 21.44 4.19 -1.82
N LEU A 176 20.17 3.84 -2.05
CA LEU A 176 19.09 4.77 -2.33
C LEU A 176 17.76 4.19 -1.87
N SER A 177 16.96 5.00 -1.17
CA SER A 177 15.53 4.77 -0.94
C SER A 177 14.75 5.99 -1.44
N ALA A 178 13.81 5.80 -2.36
CA ALA A 178 13.17 6.91 -3.06
C ALA A 178 11.74 6.63 -3.51
N GLY A 179 10.84 7.59 -3.19
CA GLY A 179 9.51 7.66 -3.76
C GLY A 179 9.55 8.06 -5.22
N THR A 180 8.85 7.28 -6.04
CA THR A 180 8.79 7.46 -7.49
C THR A 180 7.40 7.64 -8.07
N ALA A 181 6.35 7.31 -7.34
CA ALA A 181 4.99 7.69 -7.68
C ALA A 181 4.13 7.84 -6.43
N ALA A 182 3.22 8.81 -6.51
CA ALA A 182 2.13 9.08 -5.58
C ALA A 182 1.01 9.64 -6.46
N GLU A 183 0.13 8.76 -6.92
CA GLU A 183 -0.95 9.09 -7.87
C GLU A 183 -2.29 8.68 -7.27
N SER A 184 -3.32 9.47 -7.50
CA SER A 184 -4.69 9.21 -7.07
C SER A 184 -5.60 9.27 -8.28
N GLU A 185 -6.45 8.26 -8.44
CA GLU A 185 -7.46 8.17 -9.47
C GLU A 185 -8.85 8.14 -8.83
N ALA A 186 -9.68 9.14 -9.13
CA ALA A 186 -11.09 9.16 -8.78
C ALA A 186 -11.92 8.41 -9.83
N TYR A 187 -12.88 7.60 -9.39
CA TYR A 187 -13.72 6.82 -10.29
C TYR A 187 -14.86 7.66 -10.88
N PRO A 188 -14.91 7.89 -12.21
CA PRO A 188 -15.88 8.80 -12.81
C PRO A 188 -17.35 8.39 -12.58
N GLN A 189 -17.64 7.08 -12.56
CA GLN A 189 -19.03 6.63 -12.33
C GLN A 189 -19.50 6.93 -10.91
N TYR A 190 -18.61 6.78 -9.92
CA TYR A 190 -18.93 7.12 -8.54
C TYR A 190 -19.17 8.61 -8.39
N ALA A 191 -18.26 9.44 -8.91
CA ALA A 191 -18.38 10.89 -8.86
C ALA A 191 -19.68 11.39 -9.52
N ALA A 192 -20.07 10.80 -10.65
CA ALA A 192 -21.34 11.09 -11.32
C ALA A 192 -22.58 10.71 -10.50
N MET A 193 -22.58 9.54 -9.84
CA MET A 193 -23.68 9.13 -8.94
C MET A 193 -23.87 10.09 -7.76
N HIS A 194 -22.81 10.80 -7.36
CA HIS A 194 -22.80 11.76 -6.26
C HIS A 194 -22.93 13.22 -6.71
N GLY A 195 -23.26 13.49 -7.97
CA GLY A 195 -23.54 14.83 -8.49
C GLY A 195 -22.31 15.67 -8.84
N SER A 196 -21.12 15.06 -8.88
CA SER A 196 -19.84 15.69 -9.21
C SER A 196 -19.16 14.94 -10.36
N PRO A 197 -19.69 14.99 -11.60
CA PRO A 197 -19.09 14.28 -12.72
C PRO A 197 -17.67 14.81 -13.00
N ILE A 198 -16.75 13.88 -13.26
CA ILE A 198 -15.36 14.17 -13.59
C ILE A 198 -15.19 13.98 -15.11
N GLU A 199 -14.54 14.93 -15.80
CA GLU A 199 -14.29 14.77 -17.23
C GLU A 199 -13.22 13.70 -17.52
N ALA A 200 -13.21 13.19 -18.75
CA ALA A 200 -12.24 12.20 -19.17
C ALA A 200 -10.81 12.75 -19.07
N GLY A 201 -9.98 12.14 -18.20
CA GLY A 201 -8.61 12.57 -17.96
C GLY A 201 -8.41 13.48 -16.74
N GLU A 202 -9.49 13.94 -16.11
CA GLU A 202 -9.44 14.74 -14.86
C GLU A 202 -9.50 13.88 -13.60
N GLY A 203 -9.76 12.58 -13.74
CA GLY A 203 -9.81 11.64 -12.62
C GLY A 203 -8.46 11.37 -11.99
N VAL A 204 -7.34 11.68 -12.65
CA VAL A 204 -6.00 11.34 -12.15
C VAL A 204 -5.23 12.59 -11.73
N SER A 205 -4.81 12.61 -10.46
CA SER A 205 -3.91 13.59 -9.90
C SER A 205 -2.69 12.92 -9.29
N GLY A 206 -1.63 13.68 -9.05
CA GLY A 206 -0.43 13.24 -8.35
C GLY A 206 0.83 13.44 -9.16
N CYS A 207 1.90 12.76 -8.75
CA CYS A 207 3.18 12.92 -9.38
C CYS A 207 3.97 11.62 -9.47
N SER A 208 4.81 11.56 -10.50
CA SER A 208 5.71 10.43 -10.71
C SER A 208 7.04 10.87 -11.32
N ARG A 209 8.06 10.06 -11.10
CA ARG A 209 9.36 10.16 -11.77
C ARG A 209 9.83 8.76 -12.16
N ARG A 210 10.81 8.71 -13.05
CA ARG A 210 11.49 7.46 -13.38
C ARG A 210 12.82 7.39 -12.64
N ILE A 211 13.11 6.25 -12.03
CA ILE A 211 14.47 5.87 -11.66
C ILE A 211 14.77 4.56 -12.39
N SER A 212 15.95 4.47 -13.00
CA SER A 212 16.36 3.27 -13.74
C SER A 212 17.86 3.09 -13.68
N LEU A 213 18.31 1.84 -13.82
CA LEU A 213 19.73 1.54 -14.00
C LEU A 213 20.09 1.52 -15.48
N ARG A 214 21.23 2.12 -15.83
CA ARG A 214 21.79 2.09 -17.18
C ARG A 214 23.29 2.19 -17.12
N ARG A 215 24.00 1.18 -17.64
CA ARG A 215 25.46 1.22 -17.86
C ARG A 215 26.21 1.74 -16.62
N HIS A 216 25.99 1.10 -15.47
CA HIS A 216 26.70 1.43 -14.22
C HIS A 216 26.29 2.76 -13.56
N GLU A 217 25.17 3.34 -14.01
CA GLU A 217 24.64 4.59 -13.48
C GLU A 217 23.18 4.43 -13.08
N VAL A 218 22.81 5.12 -12.01
CA VAL A 218 21.42 5.33 -11.63
C VAL A 218 20.95 6.60 -12.32
N LEU A 219 19.95 6.47 -13.19
CA LEU A 219 19.33 7.59 -13.88
C LEU A 219 18.07 8.02 -13.13
N ILE A 220 18.03 9.27 -12.71
CA ILE A 220 16.87 9.89 -12.06
C ILE A 220 16.25 10.89 -13.03
N GLY A 221 15.02 10.63 -13.45
CA GLY A 221 14.24 11.53 -14.29
C GLY A 221 13.64 12.70 -13.49
N PRO A 222 13.18 13.76 -14.19
CA PRO A 222 12.43 14.83 -13.54
C PRO A 222 11.11 14.31 -12.98
N ILE A 223 10.60 14.99 -11.96
CA ILE A 223 9.23 14.82 -11.47
C ILE A 223 8.28 15.33 -12.54
N LYS A 224 7.24 14.54 -12.82
CA LYS A 224 6.10 14.90 -13.65
C LYS A 224 4.87 14.94 -12.76
N THR A 225 4.06 15.98 -12.90
CA THR A 225 2.75 16.10 -12.23
C THR A 225 1.64 15.77 -13.22
N LYS A 226 0.51 15.30 -12.70
CA LYS A 226 -0.74 15.01 -13.43
C LYS A 226 -1.89 15.74 -12.73
N GLY A 227 -2.86 16.25 -13.49
CA GLY A 227 -3.99 16.97 -12.93
C GLY A 227 -3.59 18.16 -12.06
N ASP A 228 -4.48 18.57 -11.16
CA ASP A 228 -4.23 19.61 -10.16
C ASP A 228 -3.53 19.00 -8.93
N THR A 229 -2.19 18.96 -8.97
CA THR A 229 -1.37 18.40 -7.89
C THR A 229 -0.67 19.54 -7.15
N PRO A 230 -1.20 19.99 -6.00
CA PRO A 230 -0.61 21.10 -5.26
C PRO A 230 0.74 20.72 -4.63
N GLU A 231 0.91 19.46 -4.24
CA GLU A 231 2.11 18.96 -3.56
C GLU A 231 2.54 17.61 -4.09
N CYS A 232 3.86 17.41 -4.23
CA CYS A 232 4.43 16.16 -4.69
C CYS A 232 5.26 15.51 -3.57
N PRO A 233 4.76 14.44 -2.92
CA PRO A 233 5.40 13.85 -1.74
C PRO A 233 6.59 12.94 -2.08
N LEU A 234 7.14 13.03 -3.29
CA LEU A 234 8.24 12.18 -3.72
C LEU A 234 9.59 12.69 -3.17
N THR A 235 10.46 11.78 -2.74
CA THR A 235 11.80 12.06 -2.20
C THR A 235 12.57 13.12 -3.01
N ALA A 236 12.95 14.25 -2.43
CA ALA A 236 13.62 15.31 -3.20
C ALA A 236 15.00 14.85 -3.73
N LEU A 237 15.09 14.55 -5.04
CA LEU A 237 16.32 14.12 -5.71
C LEU A 237 16.52 14.95 -6.98
N ALA A 238 17.75 15.40 -7.23
CA ALA A 238 18.08 16.12 -8.45
C ALA A 238 17.95 15.17 -9.66
N PRO A 239 17.30 15.58 -10.75
CA PRO A 239 17.31 14.78 -11.98
C PRO A 239 18.72 14.76 -12.57
N GLY A 240 19.11 13.61 -13.10
CA GLY A 240 20.40 13.40 -13.72
C GLY A 240 20.92 11.99 -13.52
N ARG A 241 22.22 11.86 -13.74
CA ARG A 241 22.99 10.63 -13.61
C ARG A 241 23.66 10.60 -12.25
N TYR A 242 23.61 9.44 -11.63
CA TYR A 242 24.30 9.14 -10.38
C TYR A 242 25.21 7.96 -10.61
N ARG A 243 26.45 8.06 -10.14
CA ARG A 243 27.43 6.99 -10.24
C ARG A 243 27.68 6.39 -8.88
N TYR A 244 27.76 5.05 -8.84
CA TYR A 244 28.17 4.34 -7.64
C TYR A 244 29.69 4.38 -7.50
N GLN A 245 30.18 4.88 -6.36
CA GLN A 245 31.60 4.93 -6.02
C GLN A 245 31.76 4.73 -4.52
N SER A 246 32.51 3.69 -4.14
CA SER A 246 32.93 3.44 -2.75
C SER A 246 31.77 3.42 -1.75
N GLY A 247 30.72 2.64 -2.03
CA GLY A 247 29.57 2.54 -1.12
C GLY A 247 28.60 3.70 -1.18
N ARG A 248 28.69 4.61 -2.16
CA ARG A 248 27.81 5.80 -2.25
C ARG A 248 27.40 6.11 -3.69
N LEU A 249 26.21 6.68 -3.85
CA LEU A 249 25.77 7.28 -5.11
C LEU A 249 26.13 8.77 -5.13
N ALA A 250 26.92 9.19 -6.11
CA ALA A 250 27.30 10.57 -6.34
C ALA A 250 26.62 11.11 -7.60
N TRP A 251 26.07 12.32 -7.54
CA TRP A 251 25.51 12.99 -8.71
C TRP A 251 26.64 13.42 -9.66
N VAL A 252 26.52 13.09 -10.95
CA VAL A 252 27.56 13.34 -11.97
C VAL A 252 27.08 14.19 -13.15
N GLY A 253 25.92 14.85 -13.01
CA GLY A 253 25.37 15.75 -14.04
C GLY A 253 24.10 15.23 -14.71
N LYS A 254 23.56 16.02 -15.64
CA LYS A 254 22.44 15.63 -16.49
C LYS A 254 22.91 14.78 -17.67
#